data_AF-A0A0N4TF57-F1
#
_entry.id   AF-A0A0N4TF57-F1
#
_cell.length_a   1.000
_cell.length_b   1.000
_cell.length_c   1.000
_cell.angle_alpha   90.00
_cell.angle_beta   90.00
_cell.angle_gamma   90.00
#
_symmetry.space_group_name_H-M   'P 1'
#
loop_
_entity.id
_entity.type
_entity.pdbx_description
1 polymer ?
#
loop_
_entity_poly.entity_id
_entity_poly.type
_entity_poly.pdbx_seq_one_letter_code
_entity_poly.pdbx_strand_id
1 'polypeptide(L)'
;MLRIPPTVSISYVHTHRYFNALLDFWQHFIELQNIVMRNNISSPNIRMNNDVRSRIKLICEIECPCVIVLPLNQLSNQVLLCETANIRINNRFQLSSLIPKFQDFEITNAFDDDDHDCCIDWMSVVCTETSLYEGVRVSNTKAGVREIPGGIIKTS
;
A
#
# COMPACT_ATOMS: atom_id res chain seq x y z
N MET A 1 11.70 -1.79 12.86
CA MET A 1 10.92 -0.68 13.46
C MET A 1 11.44 0.60 12.84
N LEU A 2 10.55 1.39 12.23
CA LEU A 2 10.86 2.68 11.60
C LEU A 2 10.20 3.78 12.43
N ARG A 3 10.95 4.83 12.79
CA ARG A 3 10.41 5.99 13.53
C ARG A 3 10.85 7.29 12.87
N ILE A 4 9.90 8.19 12.65
CA ILE A 4 10.15 9.49 12.03
C ILE A 4 10.01 10.59 13.10
N PRO A 5 11.02 11.45 13.28
CA PRO A 5 11.02 12.47 14.34
C PRO A 5 10.01 13.60 14.10
N PRO A 6 9.65 14.37 15.15
CA PRO A 6 8.67 15.46 15.05
C PRO A 6 9.13 16.67 14.25
N THR A 7 10.43 16.77 13.92
CA THR A 7 11.02 17.94 13.27
C THR A 7 10.82 17.99 11.75
N VAL A 8 10.20 16.97 11.16
CA VAL A 8 9.97 16.87 9.71
C VAL A 8 8.47 16.93 9.40
N SER A 9 8.09 17.39 8.22
CA SER A 9 6.72 17.26 7.71
C SER A 9 6.68 16.24 6.59
N ILE A 10 5.63 15.43 6.54
CA ILE A 10 5.48 14.38 5.51
C ILE A 10 4.27 14.68 4.65
N SER A 11 4.46 14.55 3.34
CA SER A 11 3.37 14.50 2.37
C SER A 11 3.44 13.19 1.61
N TYR A 12 2.44 12.33 1.81
CA TYR A 12 2.29 11.09 1.07
C TYR A 12 1.23 11.28 -0.02
N VAL A 13 1.61 11.05 -1.27
CA VAL A 13 0.68 11.02 -2.38
C VAL A 13 0.45 9.57 -2.79
N HIS A 14 -0.77 9.10 -2.62
CA HIS A 14 -1.14 7.74 -2.95
C HIS A 14 -1.23 7.56 -4.47
N THR A 15 -0.14 7.10 -5.08
CA THR A 15 -0.04 6.80 -6.51
C THR A 15 -0.34 5.33 -6.83
N HIS A 16 -0.83 4.58 -5.84
CA HIS A 16 -0.83 3.12 -5.70
C HIS A 16 -1.36 2.31 -6.90
N ARG A 17 -2.24 2.85 -7.75
CA ARG A 17 -2.64 2.16 -9.00
C ARG A 17 -1.45 1.99 -9.97
N TYR A 18 -0.55 2.95 -10.04
CA TYR A 18 0.57 2.96 -10.99
C TYR A 18 1.71 2.04 -10.54
N PHE A 19 1.95 1.93 -9.23
CA PHE A 19 2.95 1.02 -8.67
C PHE A 19 2.50 -0.44 -8.72
N ASN A 20 1.22 -0.72 -8.44
CA ASN A 20 0.69 -2.08 -8.54
C ASN A 20 0.71 -2.61 -9.97
N ALA A 21 0.35 -1.81 -10.98
CA ALA A 21 0.46 -2.19 -12.40
C ALA A 21 1.91 -2.43 -12.86
N LEU A 22 2.89 -1.77 -12.22
CA LEU A 22 4.31 -1.95 -12.53
C LEU A 22 4.86 -3.24 -11.88
N LEU A 23 4.51 -3.53 -10.64
CA LEU A 23 4.92 -4.76 -9.95
C LEU A 23 4.32 -6.00 -10.59
N ASP A 24 3.04 -5.95 -10.96
CA ASP A 24 2.33 -7.07 -11.58
C ASP A 24 2.92 -7.42 -12.96
N PHE A 25 3.33 -6.40 -13.72
CA PHE A 25 4.09 -6.56 -14.97
C PHE A 25 5.43 -7.28 -14.76
N TRP A 26 6.21 -6.87 -13.75
CA TRP A 26 7.53 -7.48 -13.49
C TRP A 26 7.43 -8.89 -12.91
N GLN A 27 6.41 -9.19 -12.10
CA GLN A 27 6.16 -10.53 -11.58
C GLN A 27 5.83 -11.51 -12.72
N HIS A 28 4.89 -11.16 -13.60
CA HIS A 28 4.54 -12.00 -14.76
C HIS A 28 5.73 -12.18 -15.73
N PHE A 29 6.52 -11.13 -15.94
CA PHE A 29 7.67 -11.22 -16.83
C PHE A 29 8.75 -12.16 -16.30
N ILE A 30 9.04 -12.13 -15.00
CA ILE A 30 10.03 -12.99 -14.36
C ILE A 30 9.56 -14.45 -14.34
N GLU A 31 8.27 -14.70 -14.16
CA GLU A 31 7.69 -16.05 -14.27
C GLU A 31 7.85 -16.63 -15.69
N LEU A 32 7.52 -15.87 -16.73
CA LEU A 32 7.69 -16.28 -18.13
C LEU A 32 9.18 -16.52 -18.49
N GLN A 33 10.09 -15.68 -18.00
CA GLN A 33 11.53 -15.89 -18.15
C GLN A 33 12.00 -17.19 -17.48
N ASN A 34 11.52 -17.47 -16.26
CA ASN A 34 11.88 -18.68 -15.53
C ASN A 34 11.38 -19.95 -16.21
N ILE A 35 10.19 -19.92 -16.84
CA ILE A 35 9.64 -21.05 -17.58
C ILE A 35 10.45 -21.30 -18.87
N VAL A 36 10.79 -20.25 -19.61
CA VAL A 36 11.61 -20.35 -20.83
C VAL A 36 13.02 -20.87 -20.52
N MET A 37 13.65 -20.38 -19.46
CA MET A 37 14.97 -20.88 -19.02
C MET A 37 14.90 -22.34 -18.55
N ARG A 38 13.83 -22.77 -17.89
CA ARG A 38 13.64 -24.17 -17.45
C ARG A 38 13.30 -25.12 -18.60
N ASN A 39 12.53 -24.69 -19.60
CA ASN A 39 12.17 -25.52 -20.75
C ASN A 39 13.33 -25.70 -21.74
N ASN A 40 14.21 -24.71 -21.86
CA ASN A 40 15.45 -24.85 -22.63
C ASN A 40 16.51 -25.73 -21.92
N ILE A 41 16.36 -25.99 -20.62
CA ILE A 41 17.22 -26.88 -19.83
C ILE A 41 16.38 -28.06 -19.34
N SER A 42 15.97 -28.92 -20.27
CA SER A 42 15.33 -30.19 -19.93
C SER A 42 16.31 -31.08 -19.14
N SER A 43 16.27 -30.98 -17.81
CA SER A 43 16.64 -32.07 -16.89
C SER A 43 15.40 -32.42 -16.07
N PRO A 44 14.99 -33.70 -15.99
CA PRO A 44 13.60 -34.06 -15.68
C PRO A 44 13.26 -34.10 -14.18
N ASN A 45 13.97 -33.39 -13.29
CA ASN A 45 13.79 -33.56 -11.84
C ASN A 45 14.04 -32.29 -11.01
N ILE A 46 13.14 -31.31 -11.08
CA ILE A 46 13.16 -30.20 -10.11
C ILE A 46 11.89 -30.25 -9.26
N ARG A 47 12.00 -30.83 -8.06
CA ARG A 47 10.99 -30.70 -7.00
C ARG A 47 11.19 -29.33 -6.33
N MET A 48 10.26 -28.41 -6.58
CA MET A 48 10.20 -27.11 -5.92
C MET A 48 9.81 -27.32 -4.45
N ASN A 49 10.70 -26.97 -3.51
CA ASN A 49 10.37 -26.95 -2.09
C ASN A 49 9.74 -25.58 -1.77
N ASN A 50 8.41 -25.50 -1.79
CA ASN A 50 7.64 -24.26 -1.75
C ASN A 50 7.45 -23.66 -0.34
N ASP A 51 8.14 -24.17 0.69
CA ASP A 51 7.61 -24.11 2.07
C ASP A 51 8.30 -23.15 3.05
N VAL A 52 9.13 -22.21 2.58
CA VAL A 52 9.66 -21.14 3.45
C VAL A 52 9.34 -19.77 2.87
N ARG A 53 8.07 -19.36 3.01
CA ARG A 53 7.67 -17.97 2.76
C ARG A 53 8.09 -17.12 3.97
N SER A 54 9.19 -16.37 3.84
CA SER A 54 9.61 -15.39 4.83
C SER A 54 8.52 -14.34 5.06
N ARG A 55 8.17 -14.07 6.33
CA ARG A 55 7.15 -13.10 6.73
C ARG A 55 7.82 -11.86 7.33
N ILE A 56 7.36 -10.67 6.96
CA ILE A 56 7.95 -9.39 7.40
C ILE A 56 7.03 -8.72 8.43
N LYS A 57 7.57 -8.38 9.61
CA LYS A 57 6.89 -7.56 10.62
C LYS A 57 7.21 -6.09 10.42
N LEU A 58 6.19 -5.30 10.08
CA LEU A 58 6.19 -3.86 9.93
C LEU A 58 5.70 -3.19 11.23
N ILE A 59 6.53 -2.28 11.76
CA ILE A 59 6.14 -1.31 12.80
C ILE A 59 6.73 0.02 12.37
N CYS A 60 5.87 1.00 12.07
CA CYS A 60 6.22 2.35 11.67
C CYS A 60 5.49 3.36 12.55
N GLU A 61 6.22 4.32 13.10
CA GLU A 61 5.71 5.41 13.93
C GLU A 61 6.15 6.74 13.33
N ILE A 62 5.18 7.60 13.03
CA ILE A 62 5.39 8.91 12.44
C ILE A 62 4.85 9.94 13.42
N GLU A 63 5.74 10.64 14.12
CA GLU A 63 5.40 11.56 15.21
C GLU A 63 5.39 13.02 14.74
N CYS A 64 4.92 13.26 13.52
CA CYS A 64 4.88 14.59 12.94
C CYS A 64 3.63 14.81 12.08
N PRO A 65 3.25 16.08 11.82
CA PRO A 65 2.15 16.41 10.93
C PRO A 65 2.34 15.79 9.56
N CYS A 66 1.33 15.02 9.13
CA CYS A 66 1.32 14.30 7.87
C CYS A 66 0.12 14.73 7.03
N VAL A 67 0.38 14.90 5.73
CA VAL A 67 -0.65 15.11 4.72
C VAL A 67 -0.68 13.88 3.81
N ILE A 68 -1.82 13.23 3.72
CA ILE A 68 -2.08 12.08 2.86
C ILE A 68 -3.01 12.56 1.74
N VAL A 69 -2.52 12.53 0.51
CA VAL A 69 -3.30 12.83 -0.68
C VAL A 69 -3.75 11.51 -1.30
N LEU A 70 -5.05 11.29 -1.36
CA LEU A 70 -5.67 10.12 -1.99
C LEU A 70 -6.40 10.56 -3.25
N PRO A 71 -5.77 10.45 -4.43
CA PRO A 71 -6.48 10.65 -5.70
C PRO A 71 -7.65 9.67 -5.81
N LEU A 72 -8.85 10.16 -6.15
CA LEU A 72 -10.02 9.29 -6.27
C LEU A 72 -9.86 8.29 -7.40
N ASN A 73 -9.31 8.72 -8.53
CA ASN A 73 -8.88 7.85 -9.63
C ASN A 73 -7.90 8.60 -10.56
N GLN A 74 -7.28 7.87 -11.47
CA GLN A 74 -6.27 8.41 -12.41
C GLN A 74 -6.82 9.41 -13.45
N LEU A 75 -8.14 9.45 -13.66
CA LEU A 75 -8.82 10.30 -14.65
C LEU A 75 -9.51 11.51 -14.01
N SER A 76 -9.58 11.55 -12.68
CA SER A 76 -10.22 12.62 -11.93
C SER A 76 -9.17 13.54 -11.32
N ASN A 77 -9.48 14.82 -11.33
CA ASN A 77 -8.71 15.82 -10.59
C ASN A 77 -9.13 15.86 -9.11
N GLN A 78 -10.18 15.15 -8.71
CA GLN A 78 -10.60 15.11 -7.31
C GLN A 78 -9.67 14.24 -6.48
N VAL A 79 -9.34 14.74 -5.29
CA VAL A 79 -8.52 14.06 -4.30
C VAL A 79 -9.18 14.18 -2.94
N LEU A 80 -9.01 13.16 -2.10
CA LEU A 80 -9.23 13.31 -0.67
C LEU A 80 -7.91 13.71 -0.03
N LEU A 81 -7.94 14.81 0.72
CA LEU A 81 -6.82 15.28 1.51
C LEU A 81 -7.07 14.89 2.96
N CYS A 82 -6.17 14.13 3.54
CA CYS A 82 -6.22 13.73 4.93
C CYS A 82 -5.02 14.34 5.66
N GLU A 83 -5.29 15.20 6.63
CA GLU A 83 -4.29 15.78 7.52
C GLU A 83 -4.35 15.08 8.87
N THR A 84 -3.21 14.68 9.41
CA THR A 84 -3.13 13.93 10.67
C THR A 84 -1.89 14.34 11.46
N ALA A 85 -2.00 14.43 12.78
CA ALA A 85 -0.90 14.89 13.64
C ALA A 85 0.20 13.83 13.80
N ASN A 86 -0.17 12.55 13.76
CA ASN A 86 0.76 11.42 13.77
C ASN A 86 0.11 10.19 13.09
N ILE A 87 0.94 9.21 12.74
CA ILE A 87 0.52 7.95 12.11
C ILE A 87 1.25 6.79 12.78
N ARG A 88 0.52 5.73 13.13
CA ARG A 88 1.07 4.47 13.60
C ARG A 88 0.63 3.33 12.68
N ILE A 89 1.60 2.66 12.07
CA ILE A 89 1.37 1.51 11.19
C ILE A 89 1.97 0.28 11.86
N ASN A 90 1.19 -0.79 11.97
CA ASN A 90 1.70 -2.09 12.35
C ASN A 90 1.04 -3.18 11.52
N ASN A 91 1.70 -4.33 11.41
CA ASN A 91 1.05 -5.54 10.94
C ASN A 91 1.16 -6.68 11.96
N ARG A 92 0.25 -7.64 11.83
CA ARG A 92 0.29 -8.92 12.53
C ARG A 92 -0.16 -10.04 11.60
N PHE A 93 0.49 -11.18 11.69
CA PHE A 93 0.05 -12.38 10.98
C PHE A 93 -0.97 -13.09 11.84
N GLN A 94 -2.19 -13.24 11.33
CA GLN A 94 -3.29 -13.84 12.06
C GLN A 94 -4.06 -14.76 11.12
N LEU A 95 -4.50 -15.89 11.64
CA LEU A 95 -5.40 -16.78 10.90
C LEU A 95 -6.72 -16.06 10.62
N SER A 96 -7.26 -16.26 9.42
CA SER A 96 -8.50 -15.63 8.96
C SER A 96 -9.67 -15.90 9.90
N SER A 97 -9.76 -17.13 10.41
CA SER A 97 -10.76 -17.55 11.40
C SER A 97 -10.72 -16.74 12.70
N LEU A 98 -9.57 -16.15 13.06
CA LEU A 98 -9.39 -15.39 14.29
C LEU A 98 -9.64 -13.89 14.11
N ILE A 99 -9.89 -13.42 12.88
CA ILE A 99 -10.13 -12.00 12.60
C ILE A 99 -11.66 -11.79 12.54
N PRO A 100 -12.29 -11.17 13.57
CA PRO A 100 -13.76 -11.08 13.64
C PRO A 100 -14.37 -10.40 12.42
N LYS A 101 -13.69 -9.40 11.86
CA LYS A 101 -14.15 -8.67 10.67
C LYS A 101 -14.31 -9.55 9.42
N PHE A 102 -13.58 -10.66 9.30
CA PHE A 102 -13.79 -11.59 8.19
C PHE A 102 -15.07 -12.41 8.38
N GLN A 103 -15.43 -12.72 9.62
CA GLN A 103 -16.70 -13.40 9.95
C GLN A 103 -17.89 -12.45 9.79
N ASP A 104 -17.74 -11.18 10.18
CA ASP A 104 -18.81 -10.18 10.16
C ASP A 104 -19.18 -9.71 8.74
N PHE A 105 -18.24 -9.80 7.79
CA PHE A 105 -18.37 -9.25 6.43
C PHE A 105 -17.98 -10.27 5.34
N GLU A 106 -18.15 -11.55 5.64
CA GLU A 106 -17.78 -12.65 4.76
C GLU A 106 -18.54 -12.54 3.42
N ILE A 107 -17.81 -12.28 2.33
CA ILE A 107 -18.34 -12.40 0.96
C ILE A 107 -18.11 -13.85 0.56
N THR A 108 -18.98 -14.75 1.00
CA THR A 108 -18.89 -16.16 0.64
C THR A 108 -19.19 -16.34 -0.84
N ASN A 109 -18.26 -16.94 -1.58
CA ASN A 109 -18.60 -17.59 -2.85
C ASN A 109 -19.36 -18.87 -2.51
N ALA A 110 -20.53 -19.07 -3.10
CA ALA A 110 -21.40 -20.22 -2.85
C ALA A 110 -20.81 -21.59 -3.26
N PHE A 111 -19.52 -21.66 -3.60
CA PHE A 111 -18.88 -22.79 -4.26
C PHE A 111 -17.51 -23.20 -3.68
N ASP A 112 -16.98 -22.53 -2.65
CA ASP A 112 -15.65 -22.86 -2.11
C ASP A 112 -15.79 -23.70 -0.82
N ASP A 113 -15.63 -25.01 -0.97
CA ASP A 113 -15.63 -26.05 0.08
C ASP A 113 -14.20 -26.38 0.55
N ASP A 114 -13.30 -25.40 0.50
CA ASP A 114 -11.94 -25.54 0.97
C ASP A 114 -11.86 -24.95 2.38
N ASP A 115 -11.84 -25.82 3.41
CA ASP A 115 -11.72 -25.52 4.85
C ASP A 115 -10.31 -24.95 5.22
N HIS A 116 -9.80 -24.06 4.37
CA HIS A 116 -8.46 -23.51 4.44
C HIS A 116 -8.45 -22.21 5.25
N ASP A 117 -8.05 -22.33 6.52
CA ASP A 117 -7.80 -21.17 7.35
C ASP A 117 -6.53 -20.44 6.92
N CYS A 118 -6.72 -19.38 6.14
CA CYS A 118 -5.64 -18.62 5.53
C CYS A 118 -4.92 -17.74 6.57
N CYS A 119 -3.59 -17.75 6.57
CA CYS A 119 -2.83 -16.81 7.39
C CYS A 119 -2.74 -15.44 6.69
N ILE A 120 -3.40 -14.45 7.26
CA ILE A 120 -3.53 -13.10 6.72
C ILE A 120 -2.45 -12.19 7.32
N ASP A 121 -1.84 -11.36 6.47
CA ASP A 121 -1.06 -10.21 6.90
C ASP A 121 -2.01 -9.05 7.23
N TRP A 122 -2.41 -8.95 8.50
CA TRP A 122 -3.35 -7.96 8.98
C TRP A 122 -2.63 -6.65 9.31
N MET A 123 -2.77 -5.65 8.45
CA MET A 123 -2.21 -4.31 8.67
C MET A 123 -3.22 -3.39 9.37
N SER A 124 -2.75 -2.68 10.40
CA SER A 124 -3.48 -1.63 11.09
C SER A 124 -2.77 -0.29 10.88
N VAL A 125 -3.51 0.70 10.41
CA VAL A 125 -3.07 2.10 10.29
C VAL A 125 -3.94 2.94 11.21
N VAL A 126 -3.31 3.64 12.15
CA VAL A 126 -3.99 4.54 13.10
C VAL A 126 -3.48 5.95 12.87
N CYS A 127 -4.40 6.84 12.53
CA CYS A 127 -4.19 8.28 12.38
C CYS A 127 -4.87 8.99 13.56
N THR A 128 -4.26 10.03 14.12
CA THR A 128 -4.86 10.80 15.22
C THR A 128 -5.02 12.27 14.84
N GLU A 129 -6.01 12.93 15.46
CA GLU A 129 -6.35 14.33 15.18
C GLU A 129 -6.54 14.56 13.66
N THR A 130 -7.28 13.64 13.03
CA THR A 130 -7.40 13.58 11.59
C THR A 130 -8.51 14.50 11.08
N SER A 131 -8.17 15.32 10.08
CA SER A 131 -9.13 16.12 9.32
C SER A 131 -9.13 15.67 7.86
N LEU A 132 -10.33 15.50 7.30
CA LEU A 132 -10.53 15.01 5.92
C LEU A 132 -11.21 16.09 5.08
N TYR A 133 -10.66 16.34 3.89
CA TYR A 133 -11.15 17.35 2.96
C TYR A 133 -11.28 16.79 1.55
N GLU A 134 -12.21 17.35 0.79
CA GLU A 134 -12.24 17.19 -0.66
C GLU A 134 -11.37 18.27 -1.30
N GLY A 135 -10.52 17.87 -2.25
CA GLY A 135 -9.66 18.76 -3.01
C GLY A 135 -9.75 18.52 -4.51
N VAL A 136 -9.38 19.53 -5.29
CA VAL A 136 -9.29 19.45 -6.76
C VAL A 136 -7.88 19.83 -7.20
N ARG A 137 -7.26 18.98 -8.03
CA ARG A 137 -5.98 19.23 -8.67
C ARG A 137 -6.09 20.44 -9.59
N VAL A 138 -5.24 21.43 -9.37
CA VAL A 138 -5.14 22.62 -10.21
C VAL A 138 -4.08 22.41 -11.29
N SER A 139 -4.33 22.88 -12.51
CA SER A 139 -3.34 22.81 -13.60
C SER A 139 -2.11 23.67 -13.29
N ASN A 140 -0.92 23.21 -13.69
CA ASN A 140 0.34 23.95 -13.46
C ASN A 140 0.33 25.36 -14.10
N THR A 141 -0.48 25.58 -15.14
CA THR A 141 -0.68 26.90 -15.77
C THR A 141 -1.48 27.89 -14.92
N LYS A 142 -2.26 27.41 -13.94
CA LYS A 142 -3.04 28.23 -12.99
C LYS A 142 -2.44 28.22 -11.58
N ALA A 143 -1.40 27.43 -11.35
CA ALA A 143 -0.59 27.45 -10.14
C ALA A 143 0.27 28.72 -10.13
N GLY A 144 -0.37 29.89 -10.07
CA GLY A 144 0.30 31.10 -9.64
C GLY A 144 0.93 30.83 -8.29
N VAL A 145 2.21 31.15 -8.17
CA VAL A 145 3.02 30.96 -6.96
C VAL A 145 2.24 31.45 -5.75
N ARG A 146 1.66 30.52 -4.98
CA ARG A 146 1.21 30.83 -3.62
C ARG A 146 2.46 30.75 -2.76
N GLU A 147 3.05 31.90 -2.48
CA GLU A 147 3.98 32.03 -1.36
C GLU A 147 3.22 31.71 -0.08
N ILE A 148 3.37 30.49 0.41
CA ILE A 148 3.06 30.17 1.80
C ILE A 148 4.28 30.69 2.57
N PRO A 149 4.13 31.61 3.54
CA PRO A 149 5.26 32.10 4.30
C PRO A 149 5.84 30.93 5.12
N GLY A 150 6.91 30.32 4.60
CA GLY A 150 7.64 29.26 5.31
C GLY A 150 8.12 28.04 4.51
N GLY A 151 7.93 27.93 3.18
CA GLY A 151 8.57 26.82 2.46
C GLY A 151 8.16 26.65 1.00
N ILE A 152 9.14 26.68 0.10
CA ILE A 152 8.97 26.45 -1.33
C ILE A 152 9.00 24.94 -1.59
N ILE A 153 7.87 24.35 -2.00
CA ILE A 153 7.86 23.02 -2.62
C ILE A 153 7.79 23.24 -4.13
N LYS A 154 8.94 23.16 -4.82
CA LYS A 154 8.99 22.97 -6.27
C LYS A 154 8.85 21.48 -6.55
N THR A 155 7.80 21.09 -7.24
CA THR A 155 7.75 19.78 -7.91
C THR A 155 8.08 20.00 -9.38
N SER A 156 9.17 19.35 -9.81
CA SER A 156 9.58 19.21 -11.22
C SER A 156 8.72 18.19 -11.93
#